data_AF-A0A815VR31-F1
#
_entry.id   AF-A0A815VR31-F1
#
_cell.length_a   1.000
_cell.length_b   1.000
_cell.length_c   1.000
_cell.angle_alpha   90.00
_cell.angle_beta   90.00
_cell.angle_gamma   90.00
#
_symmetry.space_group_name_H-M   'P 1'
#
loop_
_entity.id
_entity.type
_entity.pdbx_description
1 polymer ?
#
loop_
_entity_poly.entity_id
_entity_poly.type
_entity_poly.pdbx_seq_one_letter_code
_entity_poly.pdbx_strand_id
1 'polypeptide(L)'
;MSTPLAQAQRVMSSYGLSTFYILGTIGNFLLICILVQRTHRQSSCSLYLLSATVVNFILIQCILPLGIYSADHNDPQNVILIWCKIRSYLFNGLLMLYRWYKMAACIDRAAMCSRHAWIRSFSNVSVAYRAILIITIVWLLIPIHLAVYFRIESGRCVPQSGDYARFFSAYSIIISGWSPPTVMAIFGFMAYKNLKKIRTQVMPQNTTGRINGDYPSNSTRRTINNR
;
A
#
# COMPACT_ATOMS: atom_id res chain seq x y z
N MET A 1 5.55 43.09 4.24
CA MET A 1 5.97 42.50 5.54
C MET A 1 5.49 41.06 5.59
N SER A 2 6.34 40.09 5.28
CA SER A 2 6.04 38.66 5.48
C SER A 2 6.02 38.36 6.98
N THR A 3 4.91 37.81 7.48
CA THR A 3 4.74 37.46 8.89
C THR A 3 5.73 36.35 9.28
N PRO A 4 6.32 36.37 10.49
CA PRO A 4 7.30 35.36 10.93
C PRO A 4 6.73 33.93 10.87
N LEU A 5 5.40 33.79 10.96
CA LEU A 5 4.68 32.53 10.83
C LEU A 5 4.79 31.92 9.41
N ALA A 6 4.69 32.73 8.36
CA ALA A 6 4.78 32.25 6.98
C ALA A 6 6.20 31.77 6.64
N GLN A 7 7.21 32.44 7.21
CA GLN A 7 8.61 32.04 7.04
C GLN A 7 8.93 30.74 7.79
N ALA A 8 8.42 30.58 9.01
CA ALA A 8 8.56 29.33 9.76
C ALA A 8 7.89 28.14 9.03
N GLN A 9 6.69 28.34 8.46
CA GLN A 9 5.99 27.32 7.68
C GLN A 9 6.76 26.92 6.42
N ARG A 10 7.37 27.88 5.72
CA ARG A 10 8.18 27.63 4.51
C ARG A 10 9.40 26.77 4.83
N VAL A 11 10.14 27.12 5.88
CA VAL A 11 11.32 26.38 6.35
C VAL A 11 10.94 24.96 6.73
N MET A 12 9.90 24.80 7.57
CA MET A 12 9.45 23.50 8.03
C MET A 12 8.97 22.61 6.88
N SER A 13 8.26 23.18 5.91
CA SER A 13 7.77 22.43 4.73
C SER A 13 8.92 22.02 3.82
N SER A 14 9.91 22.88 3.59
CA SER A 14 11.05 22.59 2.72
C SER A 14 11.92 21.45 3.26
N TYR A 15 12.34 21.54 4.54
CA TYR A 15 13.11 20.48 5.18
C TYR A 15 12.30 19.18 5.31
N GLY A 16 11.03 19.27 5.73
CA GLY A 16 10.15 18.11 5.85
C GLY A 16 9.98 17.38 4.53
N LEU A 17 9.55 18.09 3.47
CA LEU A 17 9.34 17.49 2.14
C LEU A 17 10.62 16.91 1.54
N SER A 18 11.77 17.57 1.74
CA SER A 18 13.06 17.08 1.25
C SER A 18 13.49 15.78 1.95
N THR A 19 13.37 15.71 3.28
CA THR A 19 13.65 14.47 4.02
C THR A 19 12.70 13.34 3.64
N PHE A 20 11.39 13.64 3.51
CA PHE A 20 10.40 12.65 3.04
C PHE A 20 10.70 12.16 1.63
N TYR A 21 11.15 13.04 0.74
CA TYR A 21 11.52 12.68 -0.63
C TYR A 21 12.71 11.72 -0.65
N ILE A 22 13.79 12.02 0.08
CA ILE A 22 14.99 11.17 0.12
C ILE A 22 14.68 9.81 0.74
N LEU A 23 14.12 9.80 1.95
CA LEU A 23 13.79 8.54 2.65
C LEU A 23 12.74 7.73 1.91
N GLY A 24 11.72 8.41 1.36
CA GLY A 24 10.68 7.79 0.56
C GLY A 24 11.24 7.14 -0.70
N THR A 25 12.10 7.82 -1.43
CA THR A 25 12.72 7.29 -2.66
C THR A 25 13.57 6.06 -2.36
N ILE A 26 14.48 6.14 -1.37
CA ILE A 26 15.35 5.03 -0.99
C ILE A 26 14.51 3.84 -0.49
N GLY A 27 13.55 4.09 0.40
CA GLY A 27 12.72 3.03 0.97
C GLY A 27 11.88 2.30 -0.07
N ASN A 28 11.21 3.03 -0.97
CA ASN A 28 10.43 2.40 -2.04
C ASN A 28 11.33 1.68 -3.05
N PHE A 29 12.50 2.23 -3.38
CA PHE A 29 13.44 1.59 -4.31
C PHE A 29 13.93 0.24 -3.76
N LEU A 30 14.38 0.20 -2.49
CA LEU A 30 14.80 -1.04 -1.84
C LEU A 30 13.66 -2.05 -1.77
N LEU A 31 12.44 -1.60 -1.44
CA LEU A 31 11.27 -2.47 -1.36
C LEU A 31 10.88 -3.05 -2.73
N ILE A 32 11.00 -2.26 -3.80
CA ILE A 32 10.85 -2.75 -5.18
C ILE A 32 11.90 -3.82 -5.47
N CYS A 33 13.17 -3.57 -5.19
CA CYS A 33 14.26 -4.53 -5.42
C CYS A 33 14.01 -5.86 -4.70
N ILE A 34 13.51 -5.84 -3.46
CA ILE A 34 13.18 -7.05 -2.68
C ILE A 34 11.97 -7.77 -3.28
N LEU A 35 10.88 -7.06 -3.55
CA LEU A 35 9.61 -7.65 -4.03
C LEU A 35 9.67 -8.12 -5.48
N VAL A 36 10.62 -7.60 -6.27
CA VAL A 36 10.90 -8.06 -7.64
C VAL A 36 11.52 -9.45 -7.66
N GLN A 37 12.17 -9.90 -6.58
CA GLN A 37 12.81 -11.21 -6.52
C GLN A 37 11.80 -12.35 -6.75
N ARG A 38 12.21 -13.34 -7.54
CA ARG A 38 11.36 -14.46 -8.00
C ARG A 38 10.72 -15.23 -6.83
N THR A 39 11.43 -15.35 -5.71
CA THR A 39 10.96 -16.01 -4.48
C THR A 39 9.73 -15.32 -3.87
N HIS A 40 9.64 -13.99 -3.95
CA HIS A 40 8.52 -13.23 -3.40
C HIS A 40 7.35 -13.10 -4.37
N ARG A 41 7.59 -13.09 -5.69
CA ARG A 41 6.55 -13.00 -6.73
C ARG A 41 5.59 -14.20 -6.80
N GLN A 42 5.90 -15.29 -6.10
CA GLN A 42 5.02 -16.46 -5.99
C GLN A 42 3.84 -16.23 -5.03
N SER A 43 3.89 -15.16 -4.23
CA SER A 43 2.82 -14.81 -3.29
C SER A 43 1.93 -13.70 -3.85
N SER A 44 0.62 -13.90 -3.79
CA SER A 44 -0.42 -12.94 -4.18
C SER A 44 -0.28 -11.61 -3.42
N CYS A 45 -0.08 -11.67 -2.10
CA CYS A 45 0.16 -10.51 -1.23
C CYS A 45 1.36 -9.66 -1.67
N SER A 46 2.46 -10.32 -2.06
CA SER A 46 3.68 -9.62 -2.51
C SER A 46 3.47 -8.86 -3.82
N LEU A 47 2.60 -9.35 -4.72
CA LEU A 47 2.25 -8.63 -5.94
C LEU A 47 1.46 -7.34 -5.64
N TYR A 48 0.48 -7.40 -4.75
CA TYR A 48 -0.25 -6.20 -4.32
C TYR A 48 0.69 -5.17 -3.68
N LEU A 49 1.62 -5.62 -2.83
CA LEU A 49 2.63 -4.74 -2.22
C LEU A 49 3.61 -4.17 -3.25
N LEU A 50 4.00 -4.94 -4.26
CA LEU A 50 4.85 -4.47 -5.35
C LEU A 50 4.12 -3.37 -6.14
N SER A 51 2.88 -3.62 -6.55
CA SER A 51 2.04 -2.62 -7.24
C SER A 51 1.83 -1.36 -6.40
N ALA A 52 1.56 -1.50 -5.09
CA ALA A 52 1.46 -0.37 -4.17
C ALA A 52 2.76 0.45 -4.14
N THR A 53 3.90 -0.22 -4.04
CA THR A 53 5.22 0.43 -3.92
C THR A 53 5.60 1.13 -5.23
N VAL A 54 5.32 0.53 -6.38
CA VAL A 54 5.55 1.16 -7.69
C VAL A 54 4.69 2.42 -7.84
N VAL A 55 3.39 2.36 -7.51
CA VAL A 55 2.51 3.53 -7.55
C VAL A 55 2.97 4.61 -6.57
N ASN A 56 3.40 4.22 -5.36
CA ASN A 56 3.90 5.15 -4.36
C ASN A 56 5.21 5.82 -4.80
N PHE A 57 6.10 5.08 -5.47
CA PHE A 57 7.32 5.64 -6.06
C PHE A 57 6.98 6.69 -7.13
N ILE A 58 6.08 6.37 -8.07
CA ILE A 58 5.61 7.32 -9.10
C ILE A 58 4.99 8.57 -8.44
N LEU A 59 4.14 8.39 -7.43
CA LEU A 59 3.53 9.48 -6.68
C LEU A 59 4.60 10.41 -6.06
N ILE A 60 5.60 9.84 -5.40
CA ILE A 60 6.68 10.60 -4.75
C ILE A 60 7.44 11.43 -5.79
N GLN A 61 7.81 10.82 -6.93
CA GLN A 61 8.55 11.49 -8.00
C GLN A 61 7.74 12.59 -8.69
N CYS A 62 6.42 12.44 -8.84
CA CYS A 62 5.58 13.44 -9.50
C CYS A 62 5.17 14.60 -8.56
N ILE A 63 5.05 14.35 -7.25
CA ILE A 63 4.41 15.29 -6.33
C ILE A 63 5.40 16.11 -5.52
N LEU A 64 6.38 15.45 -4.90
CA LEU A 64 7.28 16.10 -3.94
C LEU A 64 8.29 17.06 -4.58
N PRO A 65 8.93 16.76 -5.74
CA PRO A 65 9.85 17.70 -6.38
C PRO A 65 9.19 19.06 -6.69
N LEU A 66 7.93 19.03 -7.16
CA LEU A 66 7.16 20.24 -7.40
C LEU A 66 6.83 20.98 -6.10
N GLY A 67 6.53 20.27 -5.02
CA GLY A 67 6.28 20.87 -3.71
C GLY A 67 7.53 21.54 -3.10
N ILE A 68 8.70 20.97 -3.35
CA ILE A 68 9.99 21.57 -2.95
C ILE A 68 10.27 22.82 -3.79
N TYR A 69 10.05 22.77 -5.11
CA TYR A 69 10.22 23.92 -6.00
C TYR A 69 9.29 25.09 -5.63
N SER A 70 8.04 24.75 -5.31
CA SER A 70 6.97 25.63 -4.82
C SER A 70 7.31 26.34 -3.50
N ALA A 71 8.28 25.82 -2.73
CA ALA A 71 8.73 26.50 -1.51
C ALA A 71 9.51 27.77 -1.83
N ASP A 72 10.17 27.85 -2.99
CA ASP A 72 11.02 28.99 -3.36
C ASP A 72 10.49 29.84 -4.53
N HIS A 73 9.60 29.29 -5.34
CA HIS A 73 9.04 29.92 -6.53
C HIS A 73 7.52 29.81 -6.55
N ASN A 74 6.85 30.62 -7.38
CA ASN A 74 5.42 30.51 -7.58
C ASN A 74 5.06 29.14 -8.18
N ASP A 75 4.17 28.40 -7.52
CA ASP A 75 3.78 27.06 -7.94
C ASP A 75 3.20 27.07 -9.37
N PRO A 76 3.77 26.29 -10.31
CA PRO A 76 3.21 26.19 -11.65
C PRO A 76 1.78 25.63 -11.65
N GLN A 77 1.40 24.90 -10.58
CA GLN A 77 0.03 24.43 -10.34
C GLN A 77 -0.98 25.58 -10.20
N ASN A 78 -0.56 26.72 -9.67
CA ASN A 78 -1.45 27.84 -9.37
C ASN A 78 -1.53 28.86 -10.52
N VAL A 79 -0.67 28.70 -11.52
CA VAL A 79 -0.59 29.58 -12.70
C VAL A 79 -1.17 28.91 -13.94
N ILE A 80 -0.87 27.61 -14.14
CA ILE A 80 -1.22 26.90 -15.38
C ILE A 80 -2.37 25.93 -15.13
N LEU A 81 -3.54 26.22 -15.70
CA LEU A 81 -4.78 25.46 -15.50
C LEU A 81 -4.63 23.97 -15.89
N ILE A 82 -3.91 23.71 -16.99
CA ILE A 82 -3.68 22.34 -17.47
C ILE A 82 -2.85 21.55 -16.43
N TRP A 83 -1.82 22.17 -15.85
CA TRP A 83 -1.01 21.55 -14.79
C TRP A 83 -1.80 21.34 -13.50
N CYS A 84 -2.65 22.30 -13.10
CA CYS A 84 -3.58 22.15 -11.98
C CYS A 84 -4.44 20.88 -12.13
N LYS A 85 -5.07 20.71 -13.30
CA LYS A 85 -5.97 19.59 -13.57
C LYS A 85 -5.26 18.24 -13.59
N ILE A 86 -4.16 18.14 -14.36
CA ILE A 86 -3.39 16.89 -14.49
C ILE A 86 -2.82 16.48 -13.13
N ARG A 87 -2.28 17.42 -12.36
CA ARG A 87 -1.69 17.13 -11.05
C ARG A 87 -2.74 16.67 -10.05
N SER A 88 -3.88 17.35 -9.97
CA SER A 88 -4.99 16.95 -9.09
C SER A 88 -5.55 15.57 -9.45
N TYR A 89 -5.70 15.27 -10.74
CA TYR A 89 -6.10 13.96 -11.24
C TYR A 89 -5.09 12.87 -10.85
N LEU A 90 -3.81 13.06 -11.18
CA LEU A 90 -2.75 12.09 -10.89
C LEU A 90 -2.59 11.87 -9.38
N PHE A 91 -2.60 12.94 -8.59
CA PHE A 91 -2.48 12.85 -7.14
C PHE A 91 -3.62 12.03 -6.55
N ASN A 92 -4.88 12.34 -6.91
CA ASN A 92 -6.03 11.62 -6.37
C ASN A 92 -6.04 10.16 -6.82
N GLY A 93 -5.84 9.90 -8.12
CA GLY A 93 -5.84 8.55 -8.68
C GLY A 93 -4.73 7.66 -8.12
N LEU A 94 -3.47 8.13 -8.16
CA LEU A 94 -2.33 7.35 -7.67
C LEU A 94 -2.40 7.12 -6.15
N LEU A 95 -2.84 8.11 -5.38
CA LEU A 95 -3.01 7.97 -3.92
C LEU A 95 -4.09 6.96 -3.57
N MET A 96 -5.20 6.94 -4.31
CA MET A 96 -6.25 5.92 -4.17
C MET A 96 -5.69 4.54 -4.50
N LEU A 97 -5.05 4.38 -5.66
CA LEU A 97 -4.46 3.10 -6.06
C LEU A 97 -3.50 2.54 -5.01
N TYR A 98 -2.60 3.38 -4.49
CA TYR A 98 -1.69 2.99 -3.41
C TYR A 98 -2.44 2.46 -2.18
N ARG A 99 -3.49 3.15 -1.73
CA ARG A 99 -4.27 2.74 -0.55
C ARG A 99 -5.03 1.43 -0.79
N TRP A 100 -5.67 1.31 -1.95
CA TRP A 100 -6.45 0.13 -2.30
C TRP A 100 -5.59 -1.11 -2.54
N TYR A 101 -4.40 -0.97 -3.12
CA TYR A 101 -3.44 -2.08 -3.22
C TYR A 101 -2.95 -2.55 -1.87
N LYS A 102 -2.62 -1.63 -0.95
CA LYS A 102 -2.25 -2.02 0.43
C LYS A 102 -3.41 -2.71 1.15
N MET A 103 -4.63 -2.20 0.99
CA MET A 103 -5.82 -2.83 1.56
C MET A 103 -6.05 -4.23 0.99
N ALA A 104 -5.94 -4.41 -0.33
CA ALA A 104 -6.04 -5.71 -0.98
C ALA A 104 -4.96 -6.69 -0.46
N ALA A 105 -3.73 -6.23 -0.24
CA ALA A 105 -2.67 -7.04 0.37
C ALA A 105 -3.04 -7.51 1.80
N CYS A 106 -3.67 -6.65 2.60
CA CYS A 106 -4.15 -7.01 3.94
C CYS A 106 -5.28 -8.04 3.89
N ILE A 107 -6.23 -7.88 2.96
CA ILE A 107 -7.33 -8.84 2.75
C ILE A 107 -6.79 -10.19 2.30
N ASP A 108 -5.89 -10.20 1.31
CA ASP A 108 -5.22 -11.39 0.80
C ASP A 108 -4.49 -12.14 1.92
N ARG A 109 -3.71 -11.41 2.74
CA ARG A 109 -3.02 -12.02 3.89
C ARG A 109 -3.98 -12.56 4.95
N ALA A 110 -5.08 -11.86 5.24
CA ALA A 110 -6.09 -12.35 6.16
C ALA A 110 -6.79 -13.61 5.61
N ALA A 111 -7.02 -13.66 4.29
CA ALA A 111 -7.59 -14.79 3.59
C ALA A 111 -6.65 -16.01 3.61
N MET A 112 -5.34 -15.81 3.41
CA MET A 112 -4.32 -16.87 3.55
C MET A 112 -4.31 -17.49 4.95
N CYS A 113 -4.49 -16.69 5.99
CA CYS A 113 -4.49 -17.15 7.38
C CYS A 113 -5.83 -17.73 7.83
N SER A 114 -6.87 -17.70 6.98
CA SER A 114 -8.18 -18.25 7.32
C SER A 114 -8.18 -19.78 7.33
N ARG A 115 -9.04 -20.38 8.17
CA ARG A 115 -9.20 -21.85 8.27
C ARG A 115 -10.00 -22.44 7.11
N HIS A 116 -10.79 -21.62 6.43
CA HIS A 116 -11.68 -22.08 5.38
C HIS A 116 -10.93 -22.18 4.04
N ALA A 117 -10.93 -23.37 3.44
CA ALA A 117 -10.23 -23.63 2.18
C ALA A 117 -10.71 -22.73 1.02
N TRP A 118 -11.99 -22.38 0.99
CA TRP A 118 -12.57 -21.48 -0.02
C TRP A 118 -12.04 -20.04 0.11
N ILE A 119 -11.76 -19.56 1.32
CA ILE A 119 -11.19 -18.23 1.55
C ILE A 119 -9.71 -18.25 1.16
N ARG A 120 -9.00 -19.33 1.50
CA ARG A 120 -7.58 -19.50 1.16
C ARG A 120 -7.34 -19.60 -0.35
N SER A 121 -8.25 -20.22 -1.11
CA SER A 121 -8.13 -20.34 -2.57
C SER A 121 -8.25 -19.00 -3.30
N PHE A 122 -8.85 -17.98 -2.66
CA PHE A 122 -8.91 -16.62 -3.18
C PHE A 122 -7.53 -15.94 -3.21
N SER A 123 -6.61 -16.36 -2.35
CA SER A 123 -5.22 -15.88 -2.30
C SER A 123 -4.35 -16.50 -3.41
N ASN A 124 -4.86 -16.55 -4.64
CA ASN A 124 -4.14 -17.07 -5.79
C ASN A 124 -3.54 -15.95 -6.65
N VAL A 125 -2.35 -16.19 -7.19
CA VAL A 125 -1.59 -15.21 -7.97
C VAL A 125 -2.39 -14.73 -9.19
N SER A 126 -3.08 -15.65 -9.87
CA SER A 126 -3.94 -15.33 -11.01
C SER A 126 -5.13 -14.43 -10.64
N VAL A 127 -5.69 -14.60 -9.44
CA VAL A 127 -6.75 -13.73 -8.92
C VAL A 127 -6.19 -12.36 -8.59
N ALA A 128 -4.98 -12.30 -8.03
CA ALA A 128 -4.31 -11.05 -7.71
C ALA A 128 -4.07 -10.16 -8.94
N TYR A 129 -3.60 -10.73 -10.06
CA TYR A 129 -3.46 -9.96 -11.30
C TYR A 129 -4.78 -9.37 -11.81
N ARG A 130 -5.87 -10.16 -11.77
CA ARG A 130 -7.20 -9.69 -12.16
C ARG A 130 -7.70 -8.59 -11.23
N ALA A 131 -7.51 -8.76 -9.92
CA ALA A 131 -7.90 -7.76 -8.92
C ALA A 131 -7.11 -6.45 -9.08
N ILE A 132 -5.79 -6.52 -9.27
CA ILE A 132 -4.95 -5.35 -9.53
C ILE A 132 -5.46 -4.59 -10.75
N LEU A 133 -5.76 -5.29 -11.86
CA LEU A 133 -6.26 -4.67 -13.08
C LEU A 133 -7.63 -3.98 -12.86
N ILE A 134 -8.56 -4.65 -12.19
CA ILE A 134 -9.89 -4.08 -11.89
C ILE A 134 -9.76 -2.85 -10.98
N ILE A 135 -8.96 -2.94 -9.91
CA ILE A 135 -8.68 -1.82 -9.01
C ILE A 135 -8.03 -0.67 -9.80
N THR A 136 -7.07 -0.96 -10.68
CA THR A 136 -6.43 0.05 -11.55
C THR A 136 -7.47 0.84 -12.33
N ILE A 137 -8.32 0.13 -13.07
CA ILE A 137 -9.30 0.74 -13.98
C ILE A 137 -10.30 1.57 -13.19
N VAL A 138 -10.91 1.01 -12.14
CA VAL A 138 -11.93 1.69 -11.35
C VAL A 138 -11.40 2.98 -10.74
N TRP A 139 -10.21 2.94 -10.13
CA TRP A 139 -9.66 4.09 -9.42
C TRP A 139 -8.95 5.12 -10.31
N LEU A 140 -8.69 4.80 -11.58
CA LEU A 140 -8.30 5.80 -12.59
C LEU A 140 -9.52 6.46 -13.26
N LEU A 141 -10.64 5.73 -13.41
CA LEU A 141 -11.87 6.29 -13.98
C LEU A 141 -12.57 7.27 -13.03
N ILE A 142 -12.64 6.94 -11.73
CA ILE A 142 -13.29 7.80 -10.75
C ILE A 142 -12.76 9.24 -10.80
N PRO A 143 -11.45 9.53 -10.67
CA PRO A 143 -10.98 10.91 -10.60
C PRO A 143 -11.05 11.70 -11.90
N ILE A 144 -11.55 11.15 -13.01
CA ILE A 144 -11.73 11.89 -14.27
C ILE A 144 -12.55 13.17 -14.07
N HIS A 145 -13.54 13.15 -13.19
CA HIS A 145 -14.32 14.36 -12.86
C HIS A 145 -13.44 15.48 -12.28
N LEU A 146 -12.36 15.18 -11.54
CA LEU A 146 -11.43 16.20 -11.04
C LEU A 146 -10.69 16.90 -12.20
N ALA A 147 -10.36 16.20 -13.27
CA ALA A 147 -9.70 16.82 -14.42
C ALA A 147 -10.60 17.86 -15.11
N VAL A 148 -11.93 17.72 -15.00
CA VAL A 148 -12.91 18.63 -15.61
C VAL A 148 -13.22 19.82 -14.68
N TYR A 149 -13.52 19.54 -13.42
CA TYR A 149 -14.09 20.52 -12.47
C TYR A 149 -13.08 21.33 -11.65
N PHE A 150 -11.78 21.14 -11.85
CA PHE A 150 -10.76 21.99 -11.20
C PHE A 150 -10.54 23.30 -11.95
N ARG A 151 -10.39 24.39 -11.19
CA ARG A 151 -10.22 25.75 -11.70
C ARG A 151 -9.14 26.49 -10.90
N ILE A 152 -8.61 27.57 -11.45
CA ILE A 152 -7.73 28.47 -10.72
C ILE A 152 -8.57 29.65 -10.25
N GLU A 153 -8.69 29.80 -8.93
CA GLU A 153 -9.41 30.90 -8.30
C GLU A 153 -8.46 31.59 -7.31
N SER A 154 -8.32 32.91 -7.42
CA SER A 154 -7.44 33.71 -6.56
C SER A 154 -5.99 33.19 -6.47
N GLY A 155 -5.44 32.72 -7.60
CA GLY A 155 -4.09 32.15 -7.65
C GLY A 155 -3.95 30.84 -6.90
N ARG A 156 -5.03 30.07 -6.74
CA ARG A 156 -5.00 28.73 -6.14
C ARG A 156 -5.77 27.74 -7.01
N CYS A 157 -5.20 26.56 -7.18
CA CYS A 157 -5.85 25.43 -7.83
C CYS A 157 -6.88 24.80 -6.88
N VAL A 158 -8.16 25.06 -7.12
CA VAL A 158 -9.28 24.62 -6.26
C VAL A 158 -10.37 23.90 -7.07
N PRO A 159 -11.15 23.00 -6.44
CA PRO A 159 -12.35 22.48 -7.06
C PRO A 159 -13.33 23.63 -7.32
N GLN A 160 -14.11 23.53 -8.39
CA GLN A 160 -15.16 24.50 -8.71
C GLN A 160 -16.08 24.75 -7.51
N SER A 161 -16.30 26.02 -7.19
CA SER A 161 -17.16 26.48 -6.12
C SER A 161 -18.62 26.05 -6.33
N GLY A 162 -19.35 25.91 -5.21
CA GLY A 162 -20.74 25.44 -5.18
C GLY A 162 -20.88 24.02 -4.60
N ASP A 163 -21.92 23.30 -5.04
CA ASP A 163 -22.27 21.99 -4.49
C ASP A 163 -21.22 20.91 -4.78
N TYR A 164 -20.46 21.06 -5.86
CA TYR A 164 -19.36 20.16 -6.21
C TYR A 164 -18.26 20.14 -5.15
N ALA A 165 -17.86 21.31 -4.62
CA ALA A 165 -16.84 21.39 -3.58
C ALA A 165 -17.29 20.66 -2.29
N ARG A 166 -18.57 20.82 -1.90
CA ARG A 166 -19.14 20.12 -0.74
C ARG A 166 -19.15 18.60 -0.94
N PHE A 167 -19.61 18.15 -2.11
CA PHE A 167 -19.60 16.74 -2.47
C PHE A 167 -18.17 16.15 -2.46
N PHE A 168 -17.22 16.85 -3.07
CA PHE A 168 -15.82 16.43 -3.11
C PHE A 168 -15.19 16.34 -1.72
N SER A 169 -15.46 17.31 -0.84
CA SER A 169 -15.02 17.27 0.55
C SER A 169 -15.58 16.06 1.30
N ALA A 170 -16.90 15.81 1.21
CA ALA A 170 -17.52 14.65 1.83
C ALA A 170 -16.96 13.32 1.30
N TYR A 171 -16.84 13.19 -0.03
CA TYR A 171 -16.21 12.05 -0.69
C TYR A 171 -14.78 11.83 -0.18
N SER A 172 -13.99 12.89 -0.08
CA SER A 172 -12.62 12.79 0.39
C SER A 172 -12.55 12.29 1.84
N ILE A 173 -13.40 12.76 2.75
CA ILE A 173 -13.34 12.33 4.15
C ILE A 173 -13.75 10.86 4.28
N ILE A 174 -14.85 10.47 3.64
CA ILE A 174 -15.43 9.13 3.81
C ILE A 174 -14.61 8.09 3.04
N ILE A 175 -14.44 8.29 1.73
CA ILE A 175 -13.82 7.31 0.85
C ILE A 175 -12.30 7.37 0.95
N SER A 176 -11.69 8.56 0.94
CA SER A 176 -10.22 8.69 1.07
C SER A 176 -9.78 8.45 2.52
N GLY A 177 -10.43 9.12 3.46
CA GLY A 177 -9.99 9.19 4.86
C GLY A 177 -10.30 7.93 5.67
N TRP A 178 -11.57 7.54 5.75
CA TRP A 178 -12.01 6.53 6.70
C TRP A 178 -11.99 5.12 6.13
N SER A 179 -12.39 4.94 4.86
CA SER A 179 -12.57 3.60 4.29
C SER A 179 -11.29 2.76 4.27
N PRO A 180 -10.11 3.26 3.84
CA PRO A 180 -8.93 2.39 3.74
C PRO A 180 -8.36 2.02 5.12
N PRO A 181 -8.18 2.95 6.09
CA PRO A 181 -7.67 2.60 7.41
C PRO A 181 -8.58 1.67 8.21
N THR A 182 -9.90 1.87 8.16
CA THR A 182 -10.85 1.03 8.90
C THR A 182 -10.80 -0.41 8.41
N VAL A 183 -10.82 -0.60 7.09
CA VAL A 183 -10.76 -1.93 6.50
C VAL A 183 -9.39 -2.57 6.74
N MET A 184 -8.29 -1.83 6.57
CA MET A 184 -6.95 -2.33 6.90
C MET A 184 -6.82 -2.74 8.38
N ALA A 185 -7.41 -1.98 9.31
CA ALA A 185 -7.39 -2.30 10.73
C ALA A 185 -8.16 -3.59 11.04
N ILE A 186 -9.36 -3.76 10.47
CA ILE A 186 -10.18 -4.96 10.68
C ILE A 186 -9.47 -6.20 10.13
N PHE A 187 -9.02 -6.18 8.88
CA PHE A 187 -8.34 -7.33 8.27
C PHE A 187 -6.95 -7.57 8.86
N GLY A 188 -6.23 -6.52 9.25
CA GLY A 188 -4.96 -6.62 9.94
C GLY A 188 -5.10 -7.29 11.31
N PHE A 189 -6.13 -6.91 12.08
CA PHE A 189 -6.44 -7.54 13.36
C PHE A 189 -6.84 -9.02 13.19
N MET A 190 -7.67 -9.33 12.19
CA MET A 190 -8.05 -10.70 11.88
C MET A 190 -6.84 -11.56 11.49
N ALA A 191 -5.95 -11.03 10.65
CA ALA A 191 -4.71 -11.69 10.27
C ALA A 191 -3.82 -11.94 11.50
N TYR A 192 -3.68 -10.96 12.39
CA TYR A 192 -2.91 -11.09 13.63
C TYR A 192 -3.46 -12.20 14.55
N LYS A 193 -4.78 -12.24 14.77
CA LYS A 193 -5.41 -13.29 15.59
C LYS A 193 -5.19 -14.68 15.00
N ASN A 194 -5.33 -14.82 13.68
CA ASN A 194 -5.13 -16.10 13.01
C ASN A 194 -3.67 -16.55 13.04
N LEU A 195 -2.72 -15.63 12.85
CA LEU A 195 -1.28 -15.88 12.99
C LEU A 195 -0.91 -16.33 14.40
N LYS A 196 -1.44 -15.66 15.43
CA LYS A 196 -1.21 -16.05 16.84
C LYS A 196 -1.72 -17.47 17.10
N LYS A 197 -2.90 -17.81 16.58
CA LYS A 197 -3.49 -19.16 16.72
C LYS A 197 -2.63 -20.23 16.05
N ILE A 198 -2.17 -19.99 14.82
CA ILE A 198 -1.28 -20.93 14.10
C ILE A 198 0.03 -21.11 14.87
N ARG A 199 0.65 -20.03 15.35
CA ARG A 199 1.91 -20.09 16.10
C ARG A 199 1.79 -20.91 17.39
N THR A 200 0.69 -20.77 18.12
CA THR A 200 0.42 -21.56 19.34
C THR A 200 0.15 -23.04 19.02
N GLN A 201 -0.44 -23.35 17.86
CA GLN A 201 -0.74 -24.74 17.45
C GLN A 201 0.47 -25.48 16.85
N VAL A 202 1.46 -24.76 16.31
CA VAL A 202 2.69 -25.36 15.74
C VAL A 202 3.81 -25.48 16.79
N MET A 203 3.68 -24.84 17.96
CA MET A 203 4.58 -25.02 19.11
C MET A 203 4.00 -25.96 20.20
N PRO A 204 3.76 -27.24 19.89
CA PRO A 204 4.00 -28.29 20.88
C PRO A 204 4.63 -29.55 20.26
N GLN A 205 5.93 -29.76 20.52
CA GLN A 205 6.66 -31.05 20.63
C GLN A 205 8.11 -30.88 20.17
N ASN A 206 9.03 -30.47 21.05
CA ASN A 206 10.43 -30.90 20.90
C ASN A 206 11.28 -30.88 22.18
N THR A 207 10.70 -31.01 23.39
CA THR A 207 11.53 -31.03 24.61
C THR A 207 10.93 -31.82 25.78
N THR A 208 10.31 -32.99 25.55
CA THR A 208 9.95 -33.90 26.65
C THR A 208 9.84 -35.37 26.19
N GLY A 209 10.86 -35.87 25.49
CA GLY A 209 10.91 -37.28 25.07
C GLY A 209 12.32 -37.81 24.85
N ARG A 210 13.34 -37.16 25.43
CA ARG A 210 14.75 -37.54 25.24
C ARG A 210 15.51 -37.60 26.57
N ILE A 211 14.86 -38.12 27.62
CA ILE A 211 15.52 -38.53 28.87
C ILE A 211 14.77 -39.78 29.37
N ASN A 212 15.52 -40.84 29.67
CA ASN A 212 15.11 -42.21 30.05
C ASN A 212 14.82 -43.11 28.82
N GLY A 213 15.54 -44.19 28.52
CA GLY A 213 16.54 -44.97 29.24
C GLY A 213 16.46 -46.41 28.68
N ASP A 214 17.62 -47.05 28.53
CA ASP A 214 17.86 -48.50 28.45
C ASP A 214 17.63 -49.36 27.17
N TYR A 215 18.75 -50.01 26.80
CA TYR A 215 18.96 -51.35 26.19
C TYR A 215 18.85 -51.58 24.65
N PRO A 216 19.57 -52.57 24.07
CA PRO A 216 20.99 -52.52 23.71
C PRO A 216 21.21 -52.83 22.20
N SER A 217 22.47 -52.92 21.80
CA SER A 217 22.92 -53.48 20.53
C SER A 217 22.38 -54.90 20.27
N ASN A 218 21.86 -55.16 19.06
CA ASN A 218 22.29 -56.36 18.34
C ASN A 218 22.01 -56.34 16.83
N SER A 219 23.01 -56.87 16.13
CA SER A 219 22.99 -57.37 14.77
C SER A 219 21.75 -58.20 14.42
N THR A 220 21.28 -58.13 13.16
CA THR A 220 21.12 -59.32 12.29
C THR A 220 20.48 -58.91 10.95
N ARG A 221 21.32 -59.00 9.91
CA ARG A 221 21.03 -59.23 8.49
C ARG A 221 19.89 -60.26 8.29
N ARG A 222 18.81 -59.88 7.60
CA ARG A 222 17.98 -60.82 6.81
C ARG A 222 17.46 -60.17 5.53
N THR A 223 18.01 -60.67 4.43
CA THR A 223 17.41 -60.82 3.09
C THR A 223 16.03 -61.47 3.13
N ILE A 224 15.23 -61.25 2.07
CA ILE A 224 14.12 -62.04 1.45
C ILE A 224 13.10 -61.01 0.91
N ASN A 225 13.09 -60.64 -0.38
CA ASN A 225 12.64 -61.35 -1.60
C ASN A 225 11.10 -61.36 -1.82
N ASN A 226 10.71 -60.91 -3.02
CA ASN A 226 9.48 -61.13 -3.80
C ASN A 226 8.08 -60.93 -3.16
N ARG A 227 7.30 -60.01 -3.74
CA ARG A 227 6.28 -60.35 -4.75
C ARG A 227 5.86 -59.13 -5.56
#